data_AF-A0A3M1C3L6-F1
#
_entry.id   AF-A0A3M1C3L6-F1
#
_cell.length_a   1.000
_cell.length_b   1.000
_cell.length_c   1.000
_cell.angle_alpha   90.00
_cell.angle_beta   90.00
_cell.angle_gamma   90.00
#
_symmetry.space_group_name_H-M   'P 1'
#
loop_
_entity.id
_entity.type
_entity.pdbx_description
1 polymer ?
#
loop_
_entity_poly.entity_id
_entity_poly.type
_entity_poly.pdbx_seq_one_letter_code
_entity_poly.pdbx_strand_id
1 'polypeptide(L)'
;MKIWVSDYSLTFKDLKASRKGFLIKVEESDEGGVGYSDCFPWPEFGHDPVEQQKERLRKGDLSSLLERSLSWAQKDARLRKEGKSAFVSDISFSNHFLVPDILTMDFQQGPIRNFSVLKIKMGNSLARETECLRG
;
A
#
# COMPACT_ATOMS: atom_id res chain seq x y z
N MET A 1 -24.00 8.72 2.50
CA MET A 1 -22.57 8.66 2.10
C MET A 1 -22.46 8.53 0.59
N LYS A 2 -21.70 9.40 -0.07
CA LYS A 2 -21.39 9.28 -1.50
C LYS A 2 -19.96 8.75 -1.68
N ILE A 3 -19.77 7.84 -2.63
CA ILE A 3 -18.47 7.24 -2.94
C ILE A 3 -18.11 7.59 -4.37
N TRP A 4 -16.91 8.10 -4.57
CA TRP A 4 -16.31 8.35 -5.88
C TRP A 4 -15.04 7.52 -6.03
N VAL A 5 -14.73 7.11 -7.26
CA VAL A 5 -13.51 6.36 -7.58
C VAL A 5 -12.75 7.05 -8.71
N SER A 6 -11.41 7.00 -8.64
CA SER A 6 -10.53 7.50 -9.70
C SER A 6 -9.44 6.47 -9.98
N ASP A 7 -9.46 5.89 -11.18
CA ASP A 7 -8.50 4.86 -11.59
C ASP A 7 -7.10 5.48 -11.79
N TYR A 8 -6.07 4.70 -11.47
CA TYR A 8 -4.68 5.05 -11.78
C TYR A 8 -3.86 3.81 -12.14
N SER A 9 -2.66 4.04 -12.68
CA SER A 9 -1.66 3.00 -12.94
C SER A 9 -0.30 3.46 -12.43
N LEU A 10 0.38 2.62 -11.65
CA LEU A 10 1.74 2.88 -11.19
C LEU A 10 2.70 1.97 -11.94
N THR A 11 3.73 2.56 -12.53
CA THR A 11 4.86 1.84 -13.11
C THR A 11 5.96 1.73 -12.06
N PHE A 12 6.43 0.52 -11.80
CA PHE A 12 7.53 0.32 -10.85
C PHE A 12 8.84 0.82 -11.47
N LYS A 13 9.67 1.49 -10.69
CA LYS A 13 10.91 2.12 -11.16
C LYS A 13 11.85 1.14 -11.87
N ASP A 14 11.96 -0.08 -11.34
CA ASP A 14 12.92 -1.09 -11.79
C ASP A 14 12.25 -2.31 -12.46
N LEU A 15 10.92 -2.29 -12.64
CA LEU A 15 10.19 -3.33 -13.37
C LEU A 15 9.44 -2.69 -14.53
N LYS A 16 9.52 -3.31 -15.72
CA LYS A 16 8.66 -2.95 -16.87
C LYS A 16 7.20 -3.39 -16.69
N ALA A 17 6.74 -3.52 -15.44
CA ALA A 17 5.39 -3.86 -15.08
C ALA A 17 4.67 -2.61 -14.57
N SER A 18 3.42 -2.45 -14.97
CA SER A 18 2.51 -1.48 -14.36
C SER A 18 1.42 -2.21 -13.61
N ARG A 19 0.94 -1.62 -12.52
CA ARG A 19 -0.18 -2.14 -11.76
C ARG A 19 -1.22 -1.06 -11.56
N LYS A 20 -2.48 -1.47 -11.74
CA LYS A 20 -3.64 -0.61 -11.60
C LYS A 20 -4.16 -0.63 -10.17
N GLY A 21 -4.68 0.51 -9.75
CA GLY A 21 -5.51 0.67 -8.56
C GLY A 21 -6.50 1.79 -8.78
N PHE A 22 -7.21 2.16 -7.73
CA PHE A 22 -8.08 3.33 -7.75
C PHE A 22 -8.10 4.01 -6.39
N LEU A 23 -8.15 5.34 -6.43
CA LEU A 23 -8.42 6.15 -5.26
C LEU A 23 -9.91 6.13 -4.96
N ILE A 24 -10.25 6.11 -3.69
CA ILE A 24 -11.62 6.24 -3.19
C ILE A 24 -11.73 7.60 -2.53
N LYS A 25 -12.81 8.33 -2.85
CA LYS A 25 -13.23 9.53 -2.13
C LYS A 25 -14.61 9.26 -1.50
N VAL A 26 -14.72 9.51 -0.21
CA VAL A 26 -15.95 9.42 0.56
C VAL A 26 -16.42 10.82 0.94
N GLU A 27 -17.70 11.10 0.74
CA GLU A 27 -18.37 12.29 1.25
C GLU A 27 -19.47 11.88 2.25
N GLU A 28 -19.35 12.37 3.49
CA GLU A 28 -20.35 12.17 4.53
C GLU A 28 -21.56 13.09 4.30
N SER A 29 -22.77 12.54 4.46
CA SER A 29 -24.01 13.21 4.05
C SER A 29 -24.42 14.36 4.97
N ASP A 30 -24.12 14.29 6.26
CA ASP A 30 -24.78 15.12 7.26
C ASP A 30 -23.90 16.29 7.75
N GLU A 31 -22.57 16.17 7.64
CA GLU A 31 -21.64 17.15 8.24
C GLU A 31 -20.45 17.53 7.34
N GLY A 32 -20.49 17.18 6.04
CA GLY A 32 -19.57 17.73 5.02
C GLY A 32 -18.12 17.22 5.06
N GLY A 33 -17.84 16.13 5.78
CA GLY A 33 -16.52 15.49 5.79
C GLY A 33 -16.18 14.87 4.44
N VAL A 34 -14.98 15.14 3.95
CA VAL A 34 -14.43 14.53 2.72
C VAL A 34 -13.14 13.82 3.06
N GLY A 35 -13.04 12.54 2.71
CA GLY A 35 -11.86 11.73 2.97
C GLY A 35 -11.49 10.83 1.82
N TYR A 36 -10.23 10.40 1.83
CA TYR A 36 -9.61 9.69 0.73
C TYR A 36 -8.88 8.45 1.22
N SER A 37 -8.85 7.43 0.37
CA SER A 37 -8.03 6.25 0.58
C SER A 37 -7.60 5.66 -0.74
N ASP A 38 -6.73 4.67 -0.66
CA ASP A 38 -6.29 3.87 -1.79
C ASP A 38 -6.90 2.46 -1.77
N CYS A 39 -7.19 1.92 -2.95
CA CYS A 39 -7.47 0.50 -3.18
C CYS A 39 -6.54 -0.02 -4.30
N PHE A 40 -5.48 -0.70 -3.90
CA PHE A 40 -4.44 -1.22 -4.79
C PHE A 40 -4.35 -2.75 -4.67
N PRO A 41 -5.14 -3.51 -5.45
CA PRO A 41 -5.19 -4.96 -5.35
C PRO A 41 -3.90 -5.63 -5.82
N TRP A 42 -3.63 -6.80 -5.25
CA TRP A 42 -2.51 -7.67 -5.60
C TRP A 42 -3.06 -9.08 -5.87
N PRO A 43 -3.45 -9.39 -7.11
CA PRO A 43 -4.00 -10.70 -7.45
C PRO A 43 -3.09 -11.87 -7.10
N GLU A 44 -1.78 -11.65 -7.11
CA GLU A 44 -0.76 -12.63 -6.72
C GLU A 44 -0.87 -13.04 -5.23
N PHE A 45 -1.56 -12.23 -4.41
CA PHE A 45 -1.90 -12.53 -3.01
C PHE A 45 -3.38 -12.84 -2.79
N GLY A 46 -4.12 -13.18 -3.86
CA GLY A 46 -5.53 -13.58 -3.77
C GLY A 46 -6.53 -12.41 -3.74
N HIS A 47 -6.10 -11.18 -4.02
CA HIS A 47 -7.04 -10.07 -4.18
C HIS A 47 -7.77 -10.14 -5.54
N ASP A 48 -9.05 -9.76 -5.57
CA ASP A 48 -9.73 -9.57 -6.85
C ASP A 48 -9.06 -8.47 -7.69
N PRO A 49 -9.01 -8.60 -9.03
CA PRO A 49 -8.55 -7.54 -9.92
C PRO A 49 -9.37 -6.24 -9.78
N VAL A 50 -8.79 -5.11 -10.19
CA VAL A 50 -9.39 -3.76 -10.07
C VAL A 50 -10.84 -3.70 -10.55
N GLU A 51 -11.16 -4.26 -11.73
CA GLU A 51 -12.52 -4.20 -12.26
C GLU A 51 -13.52 -4.99 -11.41
N GLN A 52 -13.10 -6.13 -10.86
CA GLN A 52 -13.94 -6.92 -9.96
C GLN A 52 -14.11 -6.21 -8.61
N GLN A 53 -13.07 -5.57 -8.08
CA GLN A 53 -13.18 -4.73 -6.87
C GLN A 53 -14.17 -3.57 -7.07
N LYS A 54 -14.13 -2.89 -8.22
CA LYS A 54 -15.10 -1.82 -8.52
C LYS A 54 -16.53 -2.35 -8.64
N GLU A 55 -16.71 -3.52 -9.22
CA GLU A 55 -18.03 -4.14 -9.35
C GLU A 55 -18.60 -4.56 -7.99
N ARG A 56 -17.76 -5.15 -7.14
CA ARG A 56 -18.06 -5.47 -5.74
C ARG A 56 -18.47 -4.22 -4.96
N LEU A 57 -17.72 -3.13 -5.11
CA LEU A 57 -18.04 -1.84 -4.50
C LEU A 57 -19.41 -1.31 -4.93
N ARG A 58 -19.75 -1.39 -6.23
CA ARG A 58 -21.08 -0.96 -6.74
C ARG A 58 -22.23 -1.80 -6.14
N LYS A 59 -22.00 -3.09 -5.93
CA LYS A 59 -22.98 -4.03 -5.37
C LYS A 59 -23.09 -3.97 -3.85
N GLY A 60 -22.15 -3.31 -3.17
CA GLY A 60 -22.04 -3.35 -1.71
C GLY A 60 -21.50 -4.68 -1.17
N ASP A 61 -21.00 -5.58 -2.02
CA ASP A 61 -20.33 -6.83 -1.64
C ASP A 61 -18.85 -6.56 -1.42
N LEU A 62 -18.52 -5.97 -0.27
CA LEU A 62 -17.17 -5.49 0.00
C LEU A 62 -16.21 -6.66 0.27
N SER A 63 -15.12 -6.72 -0.50
CA SER A 63 -13.96 -7.54 -0.13
C SER A 63 -13.27 -6.95 1.09
N SER A 64 -12.45 -7.73 1.81
CA SER A 64 -11.69 -7.22 2.96
C SER A 64 -10.74 -6.06 2.59
N LEU A 65 -10.29 -5.99 1.33
CA LEU A 65 -9.51 -4.84 0.85
C LEU A 65 -10.41 -3.59 0.75
N LEU A 66 -11.60 -3.71 0.17
CA LEU A 66 -12.56 -2.61 0.04
C LEU A 66 -13.06 -2.10 1.39
N GLU A 67 -13.40 -3.00 2.32
CA GLU A 67 -13.81 -2.65 3.68
C GLU A 67 -12.75 -1.77 4.35
N ARG A 68 -11.48 -2.20 4.27
CA ARG A 68 -10.36 -1.46 4.84
C ARG A 68 -10.12 -0.13 4.13
N SER A 69 -10.18 -0.08 2.80
CA SER A 69 -10.03 1.17 2.06
C SER A 69 -11.13 2.17 2.44
N LEU A 70 -12.41 1.75 2.44
CA LEU A 70 -13.53 2.60 2.85
C LEU A 70 -13.40 3.08 4.30
N SER A 71 -12.99 2.19 5.22
CA SER A 71 -12.73 2.55 6.62
C SER A 71 -11.66 3.63 6.74
N TRP A 72 -10.59 3.54 5.96
CA TRP A 72 -9.55 4.58 5.91
C TRP A 72 -10.05 5.89 5.34
N ALA A 73 -10.85 5.86 4.26
CA ALA A 73 -11.42 7.08 3.69
C ALA A 73 -12.36 7.78 4.68
N GLN A 74 -13.16 7.03 5.43
CA GLN A 74 -14.02 7.58 6.50
C GLN A 74 -13.19 8.15 7.65
N LYS A 75 -12.12 7.47 8.06
CA LYS A 75 -11.20 7.98 9.09
C LYS A 75 -10.51 9.27 8.64
N ASP A 76 -10.05 9.33 7.39
CA ASP A 76 -9.47 10.54 6.80
C ASP A 76 -10.49 11.70 6.77
N ALA A 77 -11.74 11.42 6.40
CA ALA A 77 -12.82 12.42 6.39
C ALA A 77 -13.02 13.06 7.76
N ARG A 78 -13.08 12.21 8.80
CA ARG A 78 -13.22 12.65 10.20
C ARG A 78 -12.03 13.48 10.66
N LEU A 79 -10.81 13.00 10.43
CA LEU A 79 -9.59 13.71 10.82
C LEU A 79 -9.49 15.08 10.15
N ARG A 80 -9.80 15.16 8.84
CA ARG A 80 -9.82 16.42 8.09
C ARG A 80 -10.87 17.38 8.63
N LYS A 81 -12.06 16.88 8.93
CA LYS A 81 -13.13 17.68 9.55
C LYS A 81 -12.70 18.26 10.90
N GLU A 82 -11.95 17.50 11.68
CA GLU A 82 -11.40 17.92 12.97
C GLU A 82 -10.11 18.76 12.84
N GLY A 83 -9.59 18.99 11.63
CA GLY A 83 -8.30 19.68 11.43
C GLY A 83 -7.09 18.92 11.99
N LYS A 84 -7.19 17.60 12.12
CA LYS A 84 -6.17 16.73 12.71
C LYS A 84 -5.40 15.94 11.66
N SER A 85 -4.13 15.67 11.97
CA SER A 85 -3.30 14.74 11.20
C SER A 85 -3.60 13.29 11.59
N ALA A 86 -3.44 12.36 10.64
CA ALA A 86 -3.42 10.93 10.93
C ALA A 86 -2.12 10.48 11.60
N PHE A 87 -1.06 11.29 11.49
CA PHE A 87 0.19 11.07 12.21
C PHE A 87 0.05 11.49 13.66
N VAL A 88 0.59 10.68 14.55
CA VAL A 88 0.75 11.03 15.97
C VAL A 88 2.09 11.75 16.10
N SER A 89 2.08 13.02 16.51
CA SER A 89 3.23 13.94 16.45
C SER A 89 4.45 13.48 17.25
N ASP A 90 4.24 12.63 18.25
CA ASP A 90 5.28 12.35 19.26
C ASP A 90 5.88 10.93 19.09
N ILE A 91 5.49 10.21 18.03
CA ILE A 91 5.96 8.84 17.79
C ILE A 91 6.83 8.82 16.53
N SER A 92 8.13 8.66 16.74
CA SER A 92 9.06 8.27 15.67
C SER A 92 9.11 6.75 15.58
N PHE A 93 8.97 6.20 14.37
CA PHE A 93 9.15 4.78 14.11
C PHE A 93 10.14 4.57 12.98
N SER A 94 11.07 3.64 13.17
CA SER A 94 11.99 3.21 12.13
C SER A 94 11.31 2.17 11.23
N ASN A 95 11.33 2.40 9.92
CA ASN A 95 10.96 1.39 8.93
C ASN A 95 12.17 0.54 8.55
N HIS A 96 11.93 -0.60 7.91
CA HIS A 96 13.00 -1.43 7.33
C HIS A 96 13.28 -1.04 5.88
N PHE A 97 14.49 -1.32 5.41
CA PHE A 97 14.80 -1.29 3.98
C PHE A 97 14.43 -2.62 3.35
N LEU A 98 13.69 -2.60 2.23
CA LEU A 98 13.36 -3.82 1.48
C LEU A 98 14.50 -4.17 0.53
N VAL A 99 15.09 -5.36 0.70
CA VAL A 99 16.05 -5.97 -0.21
C VAL A 99 15.29 -6.97 -1.10
N PRO A 100 14.99 -6.63 -2.37
CA PRO A 100 14.15 -7.46 -3.24
C PRO A 100 14.86 -8.72 -3.73
N ASP A 101 16.18 -8.66 -3.87
CA ASP A 101 17.05 -9.78 -4.24
C ASP A 101 18.42 -9.55 -3.57
N ILE A 102 18.86 -10.51 -2.77
CA ILE A 102 20.13 -10.41 -2.04
C ILE A 102 21.33 -10.58 -2.97
N LEU A 103 21.19 -11.34 -4.05
CA LEU A 103 22.31 -11.70 -4.93
C LEU A 103 22.80 -10.54 -5.78
N THR A 104 21.97 -9.49 -5.92
CA THR A 104 22.26 -8.30 -6.74
C THR A 104 22.43 -7.02 -5.91
N MET A 105 22.25 -7.11 -4.58
CA MET A 105 22.30 -5.94 -3.70
C MET A 105 23.73 -5.56 -3.32
N ASP A 106 24.06 -4.27 -3.42
CA ASP A 106 25.28 -3.69 -2.83
C ASP A 106 24.96 -3.09 -1.45
N PHE A 107 25.42 -3.76 -0.40
CA PHE A 107 25.21 -3.32 0.99
C PHE A 107 26.12 -2.15 1.42
N GLN A 108 27.14 -1.83 0.63
CA GLN A 108 28.11 -0.77 0.96
C GLN A 108 27.71 0.61 0.43
N GLN A 109 26.66 0.69 -0.39
CA GLN A 109 26.26 1.92 -1.07
C GLN A 109 24.76 2.18 -1.02
N GLY A 110 24.39 3.46 -1.19
CA GLY A 110 23.00 3.86 -1.35
C GLY A 110 22.20 3.96 -0.04
N PRO A 111 20.86 4.07 -0.14
CA PRO A 111 19.99 4.38 0.99
C PRO A 111 19.98 3.28 2.06
N ILE A 112 20.39 2.04 1.74
CA ILE A 112 20.42 0.91 2.66
C ILE A 112 21.22 1.19 3.95
N ARG A 113 22.26 2.02 3.87
CA ARG A 113 23.10 2.41 5.02
C ARG A 113 22.37 3.29 6.05
N ASN A 114 21.22 3.86 5.68
CA ASN A 114 20.41 4.68 6.57
C ASN A 114 19.37 3.86 7.36
N PHE A 115 19.35 2.54 7.20
CA PHE A 115 18.38 1.65 7.85
C PHE A 115 19.08 0.68 8.78
N SER A 116 18.52 0.52 9.99
CA SER A 116 19.00 -0.46 10.99
C SER A 116 18.45 -1.87 10.78
N VAL A 117 17.34 -2.00 10.04
CA VAL A 117 16.65 -3.27 9.79
C VAL A 117 16.47 -3.46 8.28
N LEU A 118 16.81 -4.65 7.80
CA LEU A 118 16.64 -5.06 6.41
C LEU A 118 15.59 -6.17 6.32
N LYS A 119 14.65 -6.06 5.40
CA LYS A 119 13.72 -7.15 5.02
C LYS A 119 14.18 -7.73 3.70
N ILE A 120 14.67 -8.97 3.72
CA ILE A 120 15.19 -9.64 2.55
C ILE A 120 14.11 -10.58 1.99
N LYS A 121 13.81 -10.45 0.70
CA LYS A 121 12.96 -11.43 -0.01
C LYS A 121 13.82 -12.63 -0.39
N MET A 122 13.33 -13.81 -0.06
CA MET A 122 14.00 -15.10 -0.29
C MET A 122 13.05 -16.03 -1.04
N GLY A 123 13.60 -17.10 -1.62
CA GLY A 123 12.82 -18.20 -2.20
C GLY A 123 12.98 -18.40 -3.70
N ASN A 124 13.82 -17.61 -4.38
CA ASN A 124 14.17 -17.88 -5.77
C ASN A 124 15.25 -18.96 -5.85
N SER A 125 16.28 -18.88 -5.00
CA SER A 125 17.28 -19.94 -4.81
C SER A 125 17.81 -19.94 -3.38
N LEU A 126 17.14 -20.66 -2.48
CA LEU A 126 17.50 -20.67 -1.06
C LEU A 126 18.95 -21.04 -0.79
N ALA A 127 19.52 -21.96 -1.57
CA ALA A 127 20.93 -22.35 -1.43
C ALA A 127 21.87 -21.16 -1.66
N ARG A 128 21.73 -20.48 -2.81
CA ARG A 128 22.57 -19.32 -3.18
C ARG A 128 22.33 -18.12 -2.28
N GLU A 129 21.06 -17.84 -1.98
CA GLU A 129 20.68 -16.70 -1.13
C GLU A 129 21.21 -16.89 0.30
N THR A 130 21.14 -18.12 0.84
CA THR A 130 21.68 -18.44 2.17
C THR A 130 23.21 -18.39 2.19
N GLU A 131 23.88 -18.86 1.13
CA GLU A 131 25.33 -18.73 1.01
C GLU A 131 25.77 -17.27 0.99
N CYS A 132 25.04 -16.40 0.28
CA CYS A 132 25.29 -14.95 0.28
C CYS A 132 25.12 -14.31 1.67
N LEU A 133 24.18 -14.79 2.48
CA LEU A 133 23.99 -14.35 3.87
C LEU A 133 25.11 -14.81 4.82
N ARG A 134 25.80 -15.91 4.49
CA ARG A 134 26.82 -16.54 5.33
C ARG A 134 28.22 -15.97 5.15
N GLY A 135 28.38 -14.99 4.25
CA GLY A 135 29.67 -14.38 3.89
C GLY A 135 30.64 -14.25 5.05
#